data_AF-A0A1I0QMQ5-F1
#
_entry.id   AF-A0A1I0QMQ5-F1
#
_cell.length_a   1.000
_cell.length_b   1.000
_cell.length_c   1.000
_cell.angle_alpha   90.00
_cell.angle_beta   90.00
_cell.angle_gamma   90.00
#
_symmetry.space_group_name_H-M   'P 1'
#
loop_
_entity.id
_entity.type
_entity.pdbx_description
1 polymer ?
#
loop_
_entity_poly.entity_id
_entity_poly.type
_entity_poly.pdbx_seq_one_letter_code
_entity_poly.pdbx_strand_id
1 'polypeptide(L)'
;MFRNIALLLLLFINRETAAQSLPFIMDMVYNNPGEAPFVTKYNNPDYLKSAGFNAMVPKWYVSCAITYDNVQKNIVPLNSPERRWIDSTATVIERKLAEYKKAGINVYPFTDLIVFPNSIWEKYGDSISTKGDARKPDINRPMTQQLLRAQIAGIFDRFPQLDGIVLRFGETYLHDTPFHKGGSPIGNGKQGIQDHITFINILRDEICVKRNKKLFYRTWDFGYNFHNNPDYYLAVTNAIAPHPNLIFSIKYQQGDFLRMTPFNPTLGIGKHKQIVESESAMEVYGKGAHPYYAAYGVINGWPETKYEIVDARFTGKLNNPSNPRGIKDILNKGLLCGVYTWSRGGGWTGPYITSEIWTDLNTYVVSHWGMNTSRSEEKIFYEFAALHGMTGIQADRFRQIAMLSIEAVRKGQCNSYANNQVWWSRDQFFSVSVNKDVISDILKENVADKVLAEKAEATGMWKQIEDISKNITIPGGDSTVEAIRVSCTYGRIKYALCEQMWIMMLEYAKPNPDKNILAPAVQKYDQLWAEWRALKTSSKYCATLYTDMGFLNERGGSIGEMVDAIRKVIR
;
A
#
# COMPACT_ATOMS: atom_id res chain seq x y z
N MET A 1 40.77 56.66 22.40
CA MET A 1 39.87 56.36 21.26
C MET A 1 40.39 55.06 20.63
N PHE A 2 39.51 54.09 20.30
CA PHE A 2 39.76 52.67 19.92
C PHE A 2 40.02 51.73 21.12
N ARG A 3 39.02 51.15 21.81
CA ARG A 3 37.99 50.14 21.49
C ARG A 3 38.52 48.74 21.11
N ASN A 4 38.55 47.87 22.12
CA ASN A 4 38.10 46.48 22.22
C ASN A 4 38.14 45.61 20.95
N ILE A 5 39.09 44.66 20.92
CA ILE A 5 39.02 43.46 20.09
C ILE A 5 38.28 42.38 20.89
N ALA A 6 37.03 42.11 20.51
CA ALA A 6 36.27 40.98 21.01
C ALA A 6 36.57 39.75 20.14
N LEU A 7 37.05 38.70 20.79
CA LEU A 7 37.26 37.37 20.23
C LEU A 7 35.89 36.71 20.03
N LEU A 8 35.35 36.71 18.82
CA LEU A 8 34.17 35.91 18.46
C LEU A 8 34.65 34.54 17.94
N LEU A 9 34.73 33.56 18.85
CA LEU A 9 34.76 32.15 18.47
C LEU A 9 33.37 31.78 17.93
N LEU A 10 33.27 31.67 16.61
CA LEU A 10 32.20 30.96 15.92
C LEU A 10 32.31 29.48 16.28
N LEU A 11 31.61 29.07 17.33
CA LEU A 11 31.24 27.67 17.57
C LEU A 11 30.30 27.25 16.43
N PHE A 12 30.88 26.67 15.38
CA PHE A 12 30.15 25.75 14.50
C PHE A 12 29.73 24.56 15.35
N ILE A 13 28.57 24.66 16.00
CA ILE A 13 27.88 23.50 16.54
C ILE A 13 27.46 22.69 15.32
N ASN A 14 28.26 21.66 14.99
CA ASN A 14 27.74 20.49 14.31
C ASN A 14 26.52 20.04 15.13
N ARG A 15 25.32 20.39 14.68
CA ARG A 15 24.12 19.66 15.09
C ARG A 15 24.29 18.28 14.47
N GLU A 16 25.00 17.39 15.16
CA GLU A 16 24.71 15.97 15.04
C GLU A 16 23.20 15.87 15.27
N THR A 17 22.46 15.57 14.21
CA THR A 17 21.04 15.24 14.31
C THR A 17 20.96 14.04 15.24
N ALA A 18 20.61 14.28 16.50
CA ALA A 18 20.44 13.23 17.49
C ALA A 18 19.55 12.14 16.88
N ALA A 19 19.98 10.88 17.01
CA ALA A 19 19.25 9.73 16.51
C ALA A 19 17.80 9.80 17.00
N GLN A 20 16.86 10.04 16.08
CA GLN A 20 15.45 10.09 16.42
C GLN A 20 14.82 8.73 16.10
N SER A 21 14.47 7.99 17.15
CA SER A 21 13.51 6.89 17.04
C SER A 21 12.12 7.50 16.84
N LEU A 22 11.42 7.04 15.82
CA LEU A 22 10.01 7.39 15.65
C LEU A 22 9.17 6.69 16.73
N PRO A 23 8.21 7.38 17.38
CA PRO A 23 7.37 6.77 18.41
C PRO A 23 6.52 5.59 17.97
N PHE A 24 6.12 5.54 16.69
CA PHE A 24 5.23 4.50 16.17
C PHE A 24 5.92 3.67 15.09
N ILE A 25 6.18 2.40 15.41
CA ILE A 25 6.69 1.40 14.48
C ILE A 25 5.59 0.35 14.36
N MET A 26 4.72 0.55 13.36
CA MET A 26 3.46 -0.16 13.17
C MET A 26 3.55 -1.10 11.97
N ASP A 27 2.89 -2.25 12.08
CA ASP A 27 2.65 -3.15 10.95
C ASP A 27 1.16 -3.48 10.77
N MET A 28 0.78 -3.81 9.54
CA MET A 28 -0.52 -4.34 9.15
C MET A 28 -0.38 -5.63 8.35
N VAL A 29 -1.29 -6.54 8.69
CA VAL A 29 -1.73 -7.63 7.81
C VAL A 29 -3.16 -7.32 7.36
N TYR A 30 -3.32 -6.91 6.10
CA TYR A 30 -4.64 -6.65 5.52
C TYR A 30 -5.14 -7.88 4.77
N ASN A 31 -6.12 -8.59 5.34
CA ASN A 31 -6.72 -9.75 4.65
C ASN A 31 -7.61 -9.29 3.49
N ASN A 32 -7.44 -9.96 2.34
CA ASN A 32 -8.28 -9.81 1.17
C ASN A 32 -9.76 -10.06 1.57
N PRO A 33 -10.67 -9.11 1.34
CA PRO A 33 -12.08 -9.29 1.70
C PRO A 33 -12.68 -10.52 0.99
N GLY A 34 -13.44 -11.35 1.73
CA GLY A 34 -14.07 -12.55 1.18
C GLY A 34 -13.13 -13.76 0.99
N GLU A 35 -11.85 -13.64 1.32
CA GLU A 35 -10.87 -14.74 1.24
C GLU A 35 -10.38 -15.19 2.61
N ALA A 36 -9.70 -16.33 2.65
CA ALA A 36 -9.07 -16.82 3.88
C ALA A 36 -8.01 -15.81 4.39
N PRO A 37 -7.93 -15.57 5.71
CA PRO A 37 -6.88 -14.72 6.27
C PRO A 37 -5.47 -15.20 5.92
N PHE A 38 -4.53 -14.26 5.77
CA PHE A 38 -3.14 -14.61 5.53
C PHE A 38 -2.54 -15.35 6.73
N VAL A 39 -1.85 -16.45 6.45
CA VAL A 39 -0.99 -17.14 7.42
C VAL A 39 0.41 -16.53 7.32
N THR A 40 0.79 -15.77 8.33
CA THR A 40 2.05 -15.02 8.37
C THR A 40 2.53 -14.82 9.80
N LYS A 41 3.84 -14.72 9.99
CA LYS A 41 4.48 -14.40 11.27
C LYS A 41 4.09 -13.02 11.81
N TYR A 42 3.69 -12.08 10.94
CA TYR A 42 3.25 -10.74 11.36
C TYR A 42 1.91 -10.76 12.13
N ASN A 43 1.17 -11.88 12.14
CA ASN A 43 0.01 -12.06 13.02
C ASN A 43 0.39 -12.47 14.46
N ASN A 44 1.66 -12.81 14.72
CA ASN A 44 2.12 -13.25 16.03
C ASN A 44 2.69 -12.05 16.83
N PRO A 45 2.11 -11.70 17.98
CA PRO A 45 2.55 -10.55 18.76
C PRO A 45 3.96 -10.69 19.35
N ASP A 46 4.42 -11.90 19.68
CA ASP A 46 5.78 -12.13 20.17
C ASP A 46 6.82 -11.90 19.05
N TYR A 47 6.49 -12.32 17.82
CA TYR A 47 7.31 -12.02 16.66
C TYR A 47 7.39 -10.51 16.43
N LEU A 48 6.25 -9.80 16.40
CA LEU A 48 6.22 -8.34 16.24
C LEU A 48 7.11 -7.64 17.27
N LYS A 49 7.01 -8.05 18.55
CA LYS A 49 7.85 -7.50 19.62
C LYS A 49 9.33 -7.73 19.35
N SER A 50 9.70 -8.96 19.00
CA SER A 50 11.10 -9.33 18.70
C SER A 50 11.66 -8.62 17.47
N ALA A 51 10.80 -8.30 16.49
CA ALA A 51 11.14 -7.57 15.28
C ALA A 51 11.14 -6.04 15.47
N GLY A 52 10.92 -5.56 16.70
CA GLY A 52 10.98 -4.15 17.08
C GLY A 52 9.71 -3.33 16.82
N PHE A 53 8.63 -3.97 16.37
CA PHE A 53 7.33 -3.31 16.29
C PHE A 53 6.78 -3.05 17.69
N ASN A 54 6.09 -1.92 17.85
CA ASN A 54 5.42 -1.57 19.10
C ASN A 54 3.89 -1.55 18.97
N ALA A 55 3.38 -1.77 17.75
CA ALA A 55 1.97 -1.74 17.48
C ALA A 55 1.57 -2.57 16.26
N MET A 56 0.36 -3.12 16.30
CA MET A 56 -0.28 -3.84 15.21
C MET A 56 -1.57 -3.15 14.79
N VAL A 57 -1.84 -3.17 13.48
CA VAL A 57 -3.04 -2.61 12.85
C VAL A 57 -3.84 -3.73 12.20
N PRO A 58 -4.68 -4.44 12.98
CA PRO A 58 -5.43 -5.56 12.44
C PRO A 58 -6.77 -5.15 11.84
N LYS A 59 -7.21 -5.86 10.79
CA LYS A 59 -8.58 -5.75 10.26
C LYS A 59 -9.54 -6.65 11.04
N TRP A 60 -9.98 -6.18 12.21
CA TRP A 60 -10.84 -6.95 13.14
C TRP A 60 -12.32 -6.53 13.16
N TYR A 61 -12.74 -5.57 12.31
CA TYR A 61 -14.14 -5.11 12.23
C TYR A 61 -14.77 -4.75 13.59
N VAL A 62 -13.99 -4.11 14.47
CA VAL A 62 -14.43 -3.76 15.84
C VAL A 62 -15.70 -2.91 15.87
N SER A 63 -15.92 -2.10 14.85
CA SER A 63 -17.13 -1.28 14.68
C SER A 63 -18.40 -2.08 14.44
N CYS A 64 -18.26 -3.33 13.98
CA CYS A 64 -19.32 -4.30 13.75
C CYS A 64 -19.49 -5.31 14.90
N ALA A 65 -18.69 -5.17 15.96
CA ALA A 65 -18.67 -6.10 17.10
C ALA A 65 -19.37 -5.51 18.35
N ILE A 66 -20.36 -4.63 18.14
CA ILE A 66 -21.13 -3.97 19.20
C ILE A 66 -22.63 -3.96 18.88
N THR A 67 -23.47 -3.88 19.90
CA THR A 67 -24.92 -4.13 19.80
C THR A 67 -25.79 -2.87 19.82
N TYR A 68 -25.19 -1.71 20.08
CA TYR A 68 -25.88 -0.42 20.26
C TYR A 68 -26.92 -0.39 21.40
N ASP A 69 -26.78 -1.29 22.39
CA ASP A 69 -27.62 -1.27 23.60
C ASP A 69 -27.47 0.03 24.41
N ASN A 70 -26.39 0.78 24.19
CA ASN A 70 -26.15 2.11 24.75
C ASN A 70 -26.95 3.24 24.08
N VAL A 71 -27.61 2.97 22.94
CA VAL A 71 -28.58 3.87 22.30
C VAL A 71 -29.99 3.50 22.74
N GLN A 72 -30.32 2.22 22.57
CA GLN A 72 -31.57 1.64 23.02
C GLN A 72 -31.35 0.18 23.33
N LYS A 73 -31.74 -0.22 24.54
CA LYS A 73 -31.68 -1.62 24.99
C LYS A 73 -32.40 -2.54 23.99
N ASN A 74 -31.71 -3.61 23.58
CA ASN A 74 -32.20 -4.63 22.65
C ASN A 74 -32.58 -4.08 21.27
N ILE A 75 -31.96 -2.98 20.82
CA ILE A 75 -32.19 -2.47 19.45
C ILE A 75 -31.79 -3.49 18.40
N VAL A 76 -30.68 -4.20 18.62
CA VAL A 76 -30.42 -5.48 17.97
C VAL A 76 -31.13 -6.56 18.79
N PRO A 77 -32.19 -7.22 18.26
CA PRO A 77 -33.02 -8.12 19.04
C PRO A 77 -32.23 -9.28 19.67
N LEU A 78 -32.55 -9.60 20.92
CA LEU A 78 -32.00 -10.76 21.60
C LEU A 78 -32.28 -12.03 20.78
N ASN A 79 -31.32 -12.95 20.77
CA ASN A 79 -31.40 -14.22 20.03
C ASN A 79 -31.60 -14.07 18.51
N SER A 80 -31.40 -12.88 17.92
CA SER A 80 -31.36 -12.73 16.46
C SER A 80 -30.04 -13.30 15.89
N PRO A 81 -30.04 -13.72 14.60
CA PRO A 81 -28.80 -14.07 13.90
C PRO A 81 -27.76 -12.93 13.93
N GLU A 82 -28.23 -11.69 13.76
CA GLU A 82 -27.39 -10.48 13.83
C GLU A 82 -26.70 -10.35 15.20
N ARG A 83 -27.46 -10.46 16.29
CA ARG A 83 -26.90 -10.41 17.66
C ARG A 83 -25.86 -11.49 17.91
N ARG A 84 -26.16 -12.74 17.54
CA ARG A 84 -25.24 -13.87 17.70
C ARG A 84 -23.94 -13.66 16.91
N TRP A 85 -24.04 -13.12 15.71
CA TRP A 85 -22.86 -12.81 14.90
C TRP A 85 -22.02 -11.69 15.52
N ILE A 86 -22.64 -10.62 16.01
CA ILE A 86 -21.97 -9.52 16.72
C ILE A 86 -21.21 -10.06 17.95
N ASP A 87 -21.91 -10.82 18.81
CA ASP A 87 -21.34 -11.31 20.08
C ASP A 87 -20.22 -12.36 19.85
N SER A 88 -20.38 -13.23 18.86
CA SER A 88 -19.32 -14.20 18.48
C SER A 88 -18.09 -13.51 17.89
N THR A 89 -18.29 -12.48 17.06
CA THR A 89 -17.21 -11.65 16.52
C THR A 89 -16.46 -10.94 17.64
N ALA A 90 -17.19 -10.32 18.59
CA ALA A 90 -16.58 -9.67 19.76
C ALA A 90 -15.74 -10.64 20.60
N THR A 91 -16.23 -11.87 20.83
CA THR A 91 -15.51 -12.91 21.58
C THR A 91 -14.19 -13.30 20.89
N VAL A 92 -14.18 -13.38 19.55
CA VAL A 92 -12.94 -13.64 18.79
C VAL A 92 -11.94 -12.50 18.96
N ILE A 93 -12.40 -11.25 18.89
CA ILE A 93 -11.56 -10.05 19.03
C ILE A 93 -10.96 -9.97 20.44
N GLU A 94 -11.73 -10.23 21.48
CA GLU A 94 -11.28 -10.21 22.88
C GLU A 94 -10.11 -11.16 23.13
N ARG A 95 -10.23 -12.40 22.63
CA ARG A 95 -9.17 -13.40 22.74
C ARG A 95 -7.89 -12.93 22.06
N LYS A 96 -7.99 -12.45 20.81
CA LYS A 96 -6.83 -11.92 20.08
C LYS A 96 -6.22 -10.72 20.79
N LEU A 97 -7.04 -9.77 21.25
CA LEU A 97 -6.59 -8.59 21.97
C LEU A 97 -5.82 -8.95 23.25
N ALA A 98 -6.26 -9.97 23.98
CA ALA A 98 -5.56 -10.45 25.17
C ALA A 98 -4.14 -10.98 24.87
N GLU A 99 -3.95 -11.66 23.74
CA GLU A 99 -2.63 -12.14 23.29
C GLU A 99 -1.67 -10.97 23.03
N TYR A 100 -2.13 -9.92 22.34
CA TYR A 100 -1.32 -8.73 22.03
C TYR A 100 -1.00 -7.92 23.29
N LYS A 101 -1.97 -7.77 24.19
CA LYS A 101 -1.73 -7.10 25.48
C LYS A 101 -0.68 -7.83 26.31
N LYS A 102 -0.71 -9.17 26.33
CA LYS A 102 0.28 -9.99 27.04
C LYS A 102 1.70 -9.76 26.50
N ALA A 103 1.86 -9.60 25.19
CA ALA A 103 3.15 -9.32 24.56
C ALA A 103 3.60 -7.84 24.68
N GLY A 104 2.72 -6.96 25.18
CA GLY A 104 2.99 -5.52 25.24
C GLY A 104 3.09 -4.88 23.85
N ILE A 105 2.22 -5.30 22.93
CA ILE A 105 2.03 -4.69 21.61
C ILE A 105 0.72 -3.91 21.62
N ASN A 106 0.80 -2.62 21.26
CA ASN A 106 -0.40 -1.79 21.17
C ASN A 106 -1.27 -2.24 20.00
N VAL A 107 -2.59 -2.15 20.15
CA VAL A 107 -3.53 -2.58 19.12
C VAL A 107 -4.38 -1.40 18.65
N TYR A 108 -4.29 -1.12 17.35
CA TYR A 108 -5.05 -0.07 16.67
C TYR A 108 -5.83 -0.69 15.50
N PRO A 109 -7.02 -1.25 15.73
CA PRO A 109 -7.78 -1.92 14.67
C PRO A 109 -8.01 -0.98 13.48
N PHE A 110 -7.73 -1.48 12.29
CA PHE A 110 -8.15 -0.86 11.04
C PHE A 110 -9.66 -1.02 10.90
N THR A 111 -10.39 0.08 10.96
CA THR A 111 -11.84 0.04 10.99
C THR A 111 -12.46 1.13 10.15
N ASP A 112 -13.55 0.76 9.47
CA ASP A 112 -14.51 1.72 8.93
C ASP A 112 -15.50 2.06 10.05
N LEU A 113 -15.84 3.34 10.21
CA LEU A 113 -16.88 3.80 11.14
C LEU A 113 -18.12 4.25 10.38
N ILE A 114 -19.26 4.34 11.07
CA ILE A 114 -20.58 4.56 10.45
C ILE A 114 -20.96 3.37 9.54
N VAL A 115 -20.50 2.19 9.95
CA VAL A 115 -20.95 0.89 9.49
C VAL A 115 -21.82 0.34 10.61
N PHE A 116 -23.13 0.29 10.38
CA PHE A 116 -24.13 -0.01 11.41
C PHE A 116 -24.83 -1.36 11.15
N PRO A 117 -25.28 -2.04 12.22
CA PRO A 117 -26.15 -3.21 12.10
C PRO A 117 -27.42 -2.91 11.27
N ASN A 118 -27.99 -3.91 10.62
CA ASN A 118 -29.25 -3.82 9.89
C ASN A 118 -30.37 -3.25 10.78
N SER A 119 -30.46 -3.65 12.05
CA SER A 119 -31.45 -3.12 13.00
C SER A 119 -31.37 -1.59 13.19
N ILE A 120 -30.16 -1.01 13.11
CA ILE A 120 -29.99 0.46 13.15
C ILE A 120 -30.50 1.10 11.87
N TRP A 121 -30.19 0.52 10.71
CA TRP A 121 -30.67 1.02 9.42
C TRP A 121 -32.19 0.92 9.27
N GLU A 122 -32.79 -0.16 9.72
CA GLU A 122 -34.26 -0.35 9.72
C GLU A 122 -34.96 0.72 10.55
N LYS A 123 -34.37 1.10 11.69
CA LYS A 123 -34.97 2.08 12.60
C LYS A 123 -34.67 3.53 12.23
N TYR A 124 -33.43 3.82 11.86
CA TYR A 124 -32.92 5.20 11.71
C TYR A 124 -32.50 5.56 10.29
N GLY A 125 -32.65 4.67 9.31
CA GLY A 125 -32.21 4.84 7.93
C GLY A 125 -32.54 6.21 7.33
N ASP A 126 -33.79 6.65 7.43
CA ASP A 126 -34.24 7.95 6.90
C ASP A 126 -33.58 9.16 7.59
N SER A 127 -33.21 8.99 8.85
CA SER A 127 -32.59 10.04 9.67
C SER A 127 -31.07 10.10 9.53
N ILE A 128 -30.45 9.09 8.91
CA ILE A 128 -28.98 8.98 8.77
C ILE A 128 -28.51 8.99 7.32
N SER A 129 -29.39 8.69 6.37
CA SER A 129 -29.02 8.57 4.95
C SER A 129 -28.80 9.92 4.27
N THR A 130 -27.91 9.91 3.29
CA THR A 130 -27.82 10.94 2.26
C THR A 130 -29.11 10.91 1.44
N LYS A 131 -29.65 12.08 1.09
CA LYS A 131 -30.87 12.17 0.28
C LYS A 131 -30.66 11.46 -1.06
N GLY A 132 -31.50 10.46 -1.36
CA GLY A 132 -31.43 9.69 -2.60
C GLY A 132 -30.49 8.48 -2.58
N ASP A 133 -29.78 8.24 -1.47
CA ASP A 133 -28.94 7.06 -1.29
C ASP A 133 -29.10 6.50 0.14
N ALA A 134 -29.99 5.52 0.27
CA ALA A 134 -30.31 4.87 1.53
C ALA A 134 -29.18 3.97 2.09
N ARG A 135 -28.05 3.85 1.38
CA ARG A 135 -26.87 3.07 1.84
C ARG A 135 -25.69 3.96 2.20
N LYS A 136 -25.75 5.26 1.87
CA LYS A 136 -24.70 6.22 2.18
C LYS A 136 -25.09 7.07 3.39
N PRO A 137 -24.42 6.93 4.55
CA PRO A 137 -24.68 7.80 5.68
C PRO A 137 -24.24 9.24 5.42
N ASP A 138 -24.86 10.20 6.10
CA ASP A 138 -24.56 11.64 6.03
C ASP A 138 -24.14 12.15 7.41
N ILE A 139 -22.88 12.59 7.55
CA ILE A 139 -22.32 13.08 8.82
C ILE A 139 -22.99 14.36 9.32
N ASN A 140 -23.69 15.10 8.46
CA ASN A 140 -24.36 16.35 8.85
C ASN A 140 -25.70 16.09 9.54
N ARG A 141 -26.21 14.85 9.51
CA ARG A 141 -27.44 14.50 10.23
C ARG A 141 -27.16 14.34 11.73
N PRO A 142 -27.97 14.98 12.60
CA PRO A 142 -27.80 14.85 14.05
C PRO A 142 -27.82 13.40 14.54
N MET A 143 -28.71 12.56 13.97
CA MET A 143 -28.80 11.15 14.34
C MET A 143 -27.53 10.36 13.94
N THR A 144 -26.95 10.63 12.76
CA THR A 144 -25.67 10.01 12.37
C THR A 144 -24.57 10.33 13.37
N GLN A 145 -24.46 11.59 13.79
CA GLN A 145 -23.47 12.00 14.77
C GLN A 145 -23.73 11.40 16.16
N GLN A 146 -24.99 11.24 16.56
CA GLN A 146 -25.36 10.57 17.81
C GLN A 146 -24.96 9.09 17.78
N LEU A 147 -25.30 8.38 16.70
CA LEU A 147 -24.96 6.97 16.52
C LEU A 147 -23.45 6.76 16.39
N LEU A 148 -22.71 7.68 15.75
CA LEU A 148 -21.25 7.64 15.73
C LEU A 148 -20.65 7.74 17.15
N ARG A 149 -21.13 8.67 17.98
CA ARG A 149 -20.67 8.78 19.38
C ARG A 149 -20.99 7.50 20.17
N ALA A 150 -22.18 6.94 19.97
CA ALA A 150 -22.57 5.67 20.56
C ALA A 150 -21.73 4.48 20.05
N GLN A 151 -21.35 4.48 18.77
CA GLN A 151 -20.45 3.48 18.19
C GLN A 151 -19.09 3.51 18.88
N ILE A 152 -18.50 4.70 18.98
CA ILE A 152 -17.19 4.89 19.63
C ILE A 152 -17.26 4.47 21.10
N ALA A 153 -18.32 4.88 21.81
CA ALA A 153 -18.54 4.46 23.18
C ALA A 153 -18.64 2.94 23.30
N GLY A 154 -19.51 2.31 22.51
CA GLY A 154 -19.69 0.86 22.52
C GLY A 154 -18.41 0.10 22.22
N ILE A 155 -17.59 0.57 21.27
CA ILE A 155 -16.30 -0.07 20.94
C ILE A 155 -15.38 -0.04 22.16
N PHE A 156 -15.16 1.12 22.78
CA PHE A 156 -14.21 1.23 23.89
C PHE A 156 -14.77 0.72 25.23
N ASP A 157 -16.08 0.68 25.40
CA ASP A 157 -16.72 0.04 26.56
C ASP A 157 -16.60 -1.49 26.45
N ARG A 158 -16.75 -2.05 25.25
CA ARG A 158 -16.60 -3.49 25.01
C ARG A 158 -15.14 -3.94 25.01
N PHE A 159 -14.26 -3.15 24.40
CA PHE A 159 -12.83 -3.45 24.27
C PHE A 159 -11.97 -2.35 24.94
N PRO A 160 -12.02 -2.19 26.28
CA PRO A 160 -11.32 -1.11 26.98
C PRO A 160 -9.78 -1.18 26.85
N GLN A 161 -9.28 -2.37 26.49
CA GLN A 161 -7.86 -2.65 26.30
C GLN A 161 -7.31 -2.14 24.96
N LEU A 162 -8.16 -1.75 24.00
CA LEU A 162 -7.69 -1.14 22.75
C LEU A 162 -6.96 0.17 23.03
N ASP A 163 -5.83 0.39 22.37
CA ASP A 163 -5.02 1.60 22.55
C ASP A 163 -5.52 2.77 21.68
N GLY A 164 -6.37 2.46 20.70
CA GLY A 164 -6.90 3.41 19.73
C GLY A 164 -7.45 2.70 18.50
N ILE A 165 -7.60 3.45 17.42
CA ILE A 165 -8.04 2.93 16.12
C ILE A 165 -7.24 3.56 14.97
N VAL A 166 -7.10 2.79 13.89
CA VAL A 166 -6.76 3.32 12.57
C VAL A 166 -8.06 3.40 11.77
N LEU A 167 -8.48 4.61 11.44
CA LEU A 167 -9.72 4.83 10.70
C LEU A 167 -9.47 4.78 9.20
N ARG A 168 -10.36 4.12 8.47
CA ARG A 168 -10.57 4.38 7.04
C ARG A 168 -11.94 5.02 6.82
N PHE A 169 -11.99 5.93 5.86
CA PHE A 169 -13.22 6.49 5.27
C PHE A 169 -13.15 6.28 3.74
N GLY A 170 -14.24 6.55 3.01
CA GLY A 170 -14.21 6.56 1.55
C GLY A 170 -14.37 5.19 0.87
N GLU A 171 -13.92 4.12 1.51
CA GLU A 171 -13.95 2.77 0.95
C GLU A 171 -14.40 1.76 2.03
N THR A 172 -15.60 1.20 1.89
CA THR A 172 -16.18 0.26 2.86
C THR A 172 -16.44 -1.09 2.21
N TYR A 173 -15.86 -2.15 2.77
CA TYR A 173 -16.06 -3.51 2.28
C TYR A 173 -16.92 -4.31 3.25
N LEU A 174 -18.05 -4.80 2.76
CA LEU A 174 -19.05 -5.50 3.59
C LEU A 174 -19.06 -7.02 3.40
N HIS A 175 -18.13 -7.58 2.61
CA HIS A 175 -18.04 -9.02 2.31
C HIS A 175 -18.04 -9.91 3.56
N ASP A 176 -17.34 -9.46 4.61
CA ASP A 176 -17.17 -10.22 5.85
C ASP A 176 -18.05 -9.71 6.99
N THR A 177 -19.03 -8.84 6.71
CA THR A 177 -19.91 -8.21 7.71
C THR A 177 -21.39 -8.36 7.31
N PRO A 178 -21.93 -9.59 7.31
CA PRO A 178 -23.21 -9.92 6.66
C PRO A 178 -24.44 -9.22 7.25
N PHE A 179 -24.34 -8.72 8.48
CA PHE A 179 -25.42 -8.01 9.17
C PHE A 179 -25.22 -6.50 9.24
N HIS A 180 -24.28 -5.94 8.48
CA HIS A 180 -23.95 -4.52 8.54
C HIS A 180 -24.09 -3.84 7.19
N LYS A 181 -24.45 -2.56 7.23
CA LYS A 181 -24.48 -1.66 6.07
C LYS A 181 -23.78 -0.35 6.43
N GLY A 182 -23.25 0.32 5.42
CA GLY A 182 -22.57 1.59 5.59
C GLY A 182 -21.87 2.01 4.31
N GLY A 183 -21.23 3.17 4.38
CA GLY A 183 -20.46 3.75 3.30
C GLY A 183 -19.77 5.01 3.77
N SER A 184 -19.06 5.68 2.86
CA SER A 184 -18.38 6.92 3.20
C SER A 184 -19.37 7.99 3.71
N PRO A 185 -19.19 8.53 4.91
CA PRO A 185 -20.02 9.61 5.44
C PRO A 185 -19.64 10.99 4.87
N ILE A 186 -18.70 11.03 3.94
CA ILE A 186 -18.08 12.22 3.39
C ILE A 186 -18.64 12.50 1.98
N GLY A 187 -19.06 13.74 1.77
CA GLY A 187 -19.45 14.31 0.48
C GLY A 187 -18.26 14.75 -0.36
N ASN A 188 -18.54 15.42 -1.49
CA ASN A 188 -17.52 15.85 -2.44
C ASN A 188 -17.21 17.35 -2.31
N GLY A 189 -16.07 17.78 -2.86
CA GLY A 189 -15.70 19.20 -2.97
C GLY A 189 -15.69 19.93 -1.63
N LYS A 190 -16.23 21.16 -1.60
CA LYS A 190 -16.28 22.00 -0.38
C LYS A 190 -17.08 21.38 0.75
N GLN A 191 -18.16 20.64 0.44
CA GLN A 191 -18.93 19.93 1.46
C GLN A 191 -18.08 18.85 2.12
N GLY A 192 -17.28 18.11 1.34
CA GLY A 192 -16.36 17.11 1.88
C GLY A 192 -15.36 17.69 2.91
N ILE A 193 -14.87 18.92 2.71
CA ILE A 193 -14.01 19.60 3.68
C ILE A 193 -14.75 19.76 5.02
N GLN A 194 -15.99 20.26 4.97
CA GLN A 194 -16.81 20.46 6.18
C GLN A 194 -17.21 19.13 6.84
N ASP A 195 -17.48 18.11 6.04
CA ASP A 195 -17.79 16.76 6.52
C ASP A 195 -16.60 16.15 7.26
N HIS A 196 -15.39 16.28 6.71
CA HIS A 196 -14.16 15.87 7.38
C HIS A 196 -13.95 16.64 8.69
N ILE A 197 -14.14 17.96 8.69
CA ILE A 197 -13.98 18.77 9.90
C ILE A 197 -14.95 18.30 10.99
N THR A 198 -16.21 18.08 10.64
CA THR A 198 -17.24 17.59 11.56
C THR A 198 -16.89 16.20 12.08
N PHE A 199 -16.53 15.28 11.18
CA PHE A 199 -16.21 13.91 11.53
C PHE A 199 -14.97 13.82 12.43
N ILE A 200 -13.86 14.48 12.06
CA ILE A 200 -12.61 14.47 12.82
C ILE A 200 -12.80 15.10 14.20
N ASN A 201 -13.57 16.19 14.34
CA ASN A 201 -13.83 16.78 15.66
C ASN A 201 -14.58 15.82 16.58
N ILE A 202 -15.61 15.12 16.08
CA ILE A 202 -16.32 14.10 16.88
C ILE A 202 -15.37 12.98 17.30
N LEU A 203 -14.57 12.45 16.37
CA LEU A 203 -13.63 11.39 16.66
C LEU A 203 -12.54 11.83 17.64
N ARG A 204 -11.99 13.04 17.47
CA ARG A 204 -11.02 13.63 18.37
C ARG A 204 -11.61 13.74 19.78
N ASP A 205 -12.80 14.29 19.93
CA ASP A 205 -13.38 14.51 21.24
C ASP A 205 -13.72 13.18 21.93
N GLU A 206 -14.32 12.23 21.21
CA GLU A 206 -14.70 10.94 21.77
C GLU A 206 -13.51 10.00 22.03
N ILE A 207 -12.52 9.97 21.15
CA ILE A 207 -11.41 9.00 21.22
C ILE A 207 -10.21 9.61 21.93
N CYS A 208 -9.78 10.78 21.45
CA CYS A 208 -8.54 11.40 21.91
C CYS A 208 -8.71 12.09 23.26
N VAL A 209 -9.75 12.91 23.42
CA VAL A 209 -9.95 13.74 24.61
C VAL A 209 -10.62 12.95 25.73
N LYS A 210 -11.83 12.42 25.50
CA LYS A 210 -12.61 11.75 26.56
C LYS A 210 -11.98 10.44 27.05
N ARG A 211 -11.36 9.68 26.15
CA ARG A 211 -10.88 8.31 26.45
C ARG A 211 -9.36 8.19 26.49
N ASN A 212 -8.63 9.25 26.13
CA ASN A 212 -7.18 9.24 26.01
C ASN A 212 -6.64 8.09 25.14
N LYS A 213 -7.34 7.77 24.04
CA LYS A 213 -6.96 6.74 23.07
C LYS A 213 -6.44 7.37 21.78
N LYS A 214 -5.63 6.64 21.02
CA LYS A 214 -5.08 7.11 19.74
C LYS A 214 -6.10 7.05 18.61
N LEU A 215 -6.06 8.05 17.74
CA LEU A 215 -6.75 8.07 16.47
C LEU A 215 -5.72 8.30 15.37
N PHE A 216 -5.51 7.29 14.54
CA PHE A 216 -4.79 7.42 13.28
C PHE A 216 -5.82 7.61 12.17
N TYR A 217 -6.03 8.85 11.75
CA TYR A 217 -6.97 9.19 10.69
C TYR A 217 -6.26 9.03 9.34
N ARG A 218 -6.53 7.93 8.62
CA ARG A 218 -5.99 7.75 7.26
C ARG A 218 -6.59 8.79 6.35
N THR A 219 -5.79 9.43 5.50
CA THR A 219 -6.26 10.49 4.59
C THR A 219 -6.72 9.99 3.23
N TRP A 220 -6.44 8.73 2.89
CA TRP A 220 -6.77 8.09 1.61
C TRP A 220 -8.22 8.39 1.16
N ASP A 221 -8.41 8.83 -0.09
CA ASP A 221 -9.73 9.01 -0.74
C ASP A 221 -9.69 8.76 -2.27
N PHE A 222 -10.83 8.40 -2.88
CA PHE A 222 -10.92 8.15 -4.35
C PHE A 222 -10.86 9.45 -5.19
N GLY A 223 -11.13 10.59 -4.58
CA GLY A 223 -11.40 11.85 -5.27
C GLY A 223 -10.18 12.73 -5.50
N TYR A 224 -8.97 12.26 -5.19
CA TYR A 224 -7.74 13.07 -5.26
C TYR A 224 -7.86 14.36 -4.44
N ASN A 225 -8.55 14.26 -3.29
CA ASN A 225 -8.77 15.36 -2.38
C ASN A 225 -7.84 15.25 -1.17
N PHE A 226 -8.31 14.69 -0.07
CA PHE A 226 -7.64 14.76 1.22
C PHE A 226 -6.25 14.10 1.24
N HIS A 227 -6.05 13.04 0.48
CA HIS A 227 -4.80 12.27 0.54
C HIS A 227 -3.62 12.87 -0.22
N ASN A 228 -3.84 13.73 -1.21
CA ASN A 228 -2.78 14.25 -2.08
C ASN A 228 -2.97 15.69 -2.57
N ASN A 229 -4.02 16.40 -2.14
CA ASN A 229 -4.20 17.83 -2.40
C ASN A 229 -3.81 18.65 -1.16
N PRO A 230 -2.70 19.42 -1.19
CA PRO A 230 -2.23 20.21 -0.06
C PRO A 230 -3.25 21.24 0.45
N ASP A 231 -3.97 21.90 -0.46
CA ASP A 231 -4.94 22.94 -0.08
C ASP A 231 -6.14 22.32 0.62
N TYR A 232 -6.65 21.19 0.11
CA TYR A 232 -7.71 20.44 0.75
C TYR A 232 -7.27 19.93 2.13
N TYR A 233 -6.08 19.32 2.18
CA TYR A 233 -5.50 18.80 3.42
C TYR A 233 -5.36 19.91 4.48
N LEU A 234 -4.85 21.09 4.11
CA LEU A 234 -4.71 22.21 5.04
C LEU A 234 -6.05 22.83 5.42
N ALA A 235 -7.02 22.93 4.49
CA ALA A 235 -8.36 23.43 4.78
C ALA A 235 -9.06 22.57 5.86
N VAL A 236 -8.91 21.25 5.78
CA VAL A 236 -9.42 20.33 6.81
C VAL A 236 -8.58 20.42 8.09
N THR A 237 -7.28 20.15 8.00
CA THR A 237 -6.45 19.93 9.20
C THR A 237 -6.18 21.20 10.00
N ASN A 238 -6.13 22.37 9.37
CA ASN A 238 -5.94 23.63 10.10
C ASN A 238 -7.16 24.02 10.94
N ALA A 239 -8.36 23.60 10.54
CA ALA A 239 -9.59 23.79 11.33
C ALA A 239 -9.65 22.91 12.58
N ILE A 240 -8.80 21.87 12.67
CA ILE A 240 -8.75 20.96 13.82
C ILE A 240 -7.64 21.38 14.79
N ALA A 241 -7.97 21.47 16.08
CA ALA A 241 -6.98 21.70 17.12
C ALA A 241 -6.05 20.48 17.29
N PRO A 242 -4.71 20.65 17.27
CA PRO A 242 -3.79 19.55 17.51
C PRO A 242 -4.06 18.81 18.82
N HIS A 243 -3.80 17.51 18.83
CA HIS A 243 -3.86 16.67 20.02
C HIS A 243 -2.79 15.59 19.93
N PRO A 244 -2.06 15.24 21.02
CA PRO A 244 -1.00 14.20 20.99
C PRO A 244 -1.50 12.79 20.65
N ASN A 245 -2.82 12.59 20.61
CA ASN A 245 -3.47 11.34 20.25
C ASN A 245 -4.10 11.36 18.85
N LEU A 246 -4.14 12.50 18.17
CA LEU A 246 -4.64 12.64 16.80
C LEU A 246 -3.45 12.67 15.83
N ILE A 247 -3.37 11.68 14.95
CA ILE A 247 -2.28 11.50 14.00
C ILE A 247 -2.90 11.25 12.62
N PHE A 248 -2.35 11.86 11.57
CA PHE A 248 -2.78 11.61 10.20
C PHE A 248 -1.92 10.54 9.55
N SER A 249 -2.55 9.52 8.97
CA SER A 249 -1.88 8.42 8.28
C SER A 249 -1.93 8.65 6.77
N ILE A 250 -0.77 8.78 6.14
CA ILE A 250 -0.62 9.27 4.77
C ILE A 250 0.32 8.34 4.01
N LYS A 251 -0.06 7.93 2.80
CA LYS A 251 0.80 7.13 1.91
C LYS A 251 2.02 7.95 1.48
N TYR A 252 3.21 7.33 1.47
CA TYR A 252 4.47 8.04 1.14
C TYR A 252 4.48 8.66 -0.26
N GLN A 253 3.83 8.01 -1.22
CA GLN A 253 3.66 8.50 -2.59
C GLN A 253 2.23 8.93 -2.86
N GLN A 254 2.04 9.81 -3.83
CA GLN A 254 0.70 10.25 -4.25
C GLN A 254 -0.11 9.07 -4.79
N GLY A 255 -1.41 9.10 -4.52
CA GLY A 255 -2.33 8.07 -4.96
C GLY A 255 -2.16 6.78 -4.15
N ASP A 256 -2.03 5.66 -4.86
CA ASP A 256 -2.32 4.34 -4.30
C ASP A 256 -1.12 3.38 -4.38
N PHE A 257 0.01 3.82 -3.85
CA PHE A 257 1.28 3.11 -3.92
C PHE A 257 1.80 2.80 -5.36
N LEU A 258 1.44 3.65 -6.32
CA LEU A 258 1.80 3.48 -7.73
C LEU A 258 3.16 4.10 -8.04
N ARG A 259 3.94 3.47 -8.93
CA ARG A 259 5.09 4.08 -9.59
C ARG A 259 4.63 5.12 -10.61
N MET A 260 5.56 5.95 -11.06
CA MET A 260 5.23 7.09 -11.92
C MET A 260 4.24 8.05 -11.26
N THR A 261 4.28 8.17 -9.94
CA THR A 261 3.63 9.25 -9.19
C THR A 261 4.66 9.98 -8.34
N PRO A 262 4.48 11.31 -8.12
CA PRO A 262 5.39 12.06 -7.27
C PRO A 262 5.22 11.70 -5.78
N PHE A 263 6.18 12.15 -4.97
CA PHE A 263 6.07 12.11 -3.51
C PHE A 263 4.80 12.82 -3.03
N ASN A 264 4.19 12.32 -1.94
CA ASN A 264 2.94 12.87 -1.44
C ASN A 264 3.13 14.31 -0.92
N PRO A 265 2.44 15.32 -1.49
CA PRO A 265 2.71 16.72 -1.21
C PRO A 265 2.04 17.17 0.10
N THR A 266 1.22 16.31 0.71
CA THR A 266 0.61 16.54 2.03
C THR A 266 1.51 16.12 3.19
N LEU A 267 2.60 15.40 2.90
CA LEU A 267 3.59 15.03 3.91
C LEU A 267 4.52 16.19 4.25
N GLY A 268 4.76 16.40 5.54
CA GLY A 268 5.65 17.44 6.05
C GLY A 268 5.04 18.85 6.09
N ILE A 269 3.73 19.00 5.88
CA ILE A 269 3.01 20.28 5.97
C ILE A 269 1.92 20.27 7.06
N GLY A 270 1.51 21.46 7.49
CA GLY A 270 0.50 21.65 8.52
C GLY A 270 1.07 21.58 9.94
N LYS A 271 0.21 21.30 10.93
CA LYS A 271 0.53 21.37 12.37
C LYS A 271 0.31 20.07 13.14
N HIS A 272 -0.16 19.02 12.49
CA HIS A 272 -0.47 17.73 13.11
C HIS A 272 0.63 16.71 12.85
N LYS A 273 0.80 15.76 13.78
CA LYS A 273 1.73 14.66 13.59
C LYS A 273 1.23 13.71 12.50
N GLN A 274 2.17 13.14 11.75
CA GLN A 274 1.92 12.29 10.61
C GLN A 274 2.62 10.95 10.78
N ILE A 275 1.95 9.87 10.41
CA ILE A 275 2.54 8.55 10.20
C ILE A 275 2.51 8.23 8.71
N VAL A 276 3.56 7.59 8.20
CA VAL A 276 3.64 7.23 6.78
C VAL A 276 3.27 5.77 6.57
N GLU A 277 2.33 5.52 5.65
CA GLU A 277 2.01 4.18 5.17
C GLU A 277 3.01 3.73 4.11
N SER A 278 3.50 2.49 4.22
CA SER A 278 4.44 1.86 3.30
C SER A 278 3.97 0.45 2.97
N GLU A 279 3.64 0.20 1.70
CA GLU A 279 3.25 -1.14 1.26
C GLU A 279 4.48 -1.99 0.93
N SER A 280 4.64 -3.12 1.63
CA SER A 280 5.74 -4.06 1.37
C SER A 280 5.34 -5.11 0.32
N ALA A 281 4.06 -5.46 0.27
CA ALA A 281 3.45 -6.37 -0.70
C ALA A 281 2.82 -5.60 -1.87
N MET A 282 3.65 -4.82 -2.58
CA MET A 282 3.23 -3.86 -3.63
C MET A 282 2.20 -4.45 -4.62
N GLU A 283 0.94 -4.02 -4.50
CA GLU A 283 -0.24 -4.65 -5.14
C GLU A 283 -0.06 -4.82 -6.65
N VAL A 284 0.30 -3.71 -7.29
CA VAL A 284 0.39 -3.57 -8.74
C VAL A 284 1.68 -4.17 -9.32
N TYR A 285 2.64 -4.49 -8.45
CA TYR A 285 3.99 -4.87 -8.84
C TYR A 285 4.35 -6.29 -8.40
N GLY A 286 3.36 -7.15 -8.15
CA GLY A 286 3.54 -8.59 -7.95
C GLY A 286 3.57 -9.06 -6.50
N LYS A 287 3.25 -8.21 -5.51
CA LYS A 287 2.96 -8.63 -4.12
C LYS A 287 4.04 -9.51 -3.46
N GLY A 288 5.31 -9.30 -3.82
CA GLY A 288 6.44 -10.07 -3.31
C GLY A 288 6.72 -11.39 -4.04
N ALA A 289 6.03 -11.70 -5.13
CA ALA A 289 6.27 -12.91 -5.93
C ALA A 289 7.64 -12.93 -6.64
N HIS A 290 8.24 -11.76 -6.80
CA HIS A 290 9.57 -11.55 -7.36
C HIS A 290 10.28 -10.42 -6.58
N PRO A 291 11.62 -10.27 -6.72
CA PRO A 291 12.33 -9.13 -6.16
C PRO A 291 11.65 -7.81 -6.51
N TYR A 292 11.42 -6.98 -5.50
CA TYR A 292 11.07 -5.57 -5.69
C TYR A 292 11.42 -4.78 -4.43
N TYR A 293 12.46 -3.95 -4.51
CA TYR A 293 12.99 -3.25 -3.35
C TYR A 293 12.34 -1.87 -3.12
N ALA A 294 11.11 -1.89 -2.62
CA ALA A 294 10.30 -0.69 -2.38
C ALA A 294 10.78 0.17 -1.20
N ALA A 295 11.43 -0.42 -0.19
CA ALA A 295 11.94 0.33 0.96
C ALA A 295 12.93 1.45 0.57
N TYR A 296 13.74 1.22 -0.47
CA TYR A 296 14.61 2.26 -1.03
C TYR A 296 13.79 3.47 -1.50
N GLY A 297 12.73 3.23 -2.27
CA GLY A 297 11.82 4.26 -2.77
C GLY A 297 11.10 5.02 -1.67
N VAL A 298 10.68 4.33 -0.61
CA VAL A 298 10.04 4.93 0.57
C VAL A 298 11.00 5.89 1.30
N ILE A 299 12.21 5.41 1.61
CA ILE A 299 13.17 6.14 2.45
C ILE A 299 13.87 7.25 1.65
N ASN A 300 14.43 6.91 0.49
CA ASN A 300 15.32 7.77 -0.30
C ASN A 300 14.62 8.44 -1.50
N GLY A 301 13.40 8.00 -1.83
CA GLY A 301 12.71 8.39 -3.04
C GLY A 301 13.10 7.55 -4.26
N TRP A 302 12.13 7.33 -5.14
CA TRP A 302 12.35 6.57 -6.37
C TRP A 302 13.35 7.24 -7.32
N PRO A 303 14.09 6.49 -8.15
CA PRO A 303 15.01 7.07 -9.13
C PRO A 303 14.33 8.11 -10.05
N GLU A 304 13.12 7.81 -10.53
CA GLU A 304 12.39 8.69 -11.44
C GLU A 304 11.91 10.00 -10.81
N THR A 305 11.72 10.08 -9.48
CA THR A 305 11.23 11.30 -8.81
C THR A 305 12.30 12.40 -8.70
N LYS A 306 13.54 12.10 -9.12
CA LYS A 306 14.55 13.14 -9.40
C LYS A 306 14.06 14.07 -10.52
N TYR A 307 13.20 13.57 -11.40
CA TYR A 307 12.62 14.30 -12.50
C TYR A 307 11.14 14.59 -12.24
N GLU A 308 10.59 15.56 -12.96
CA GLU A 308 9.18 15.88 -12.88
C GLU A 308 8.32 14.74 -13.46
N ILE A 309 7.24 14.45 -12.74
CA ILE A 309 6.22 13.50 -13.14
C ILE A 309 4.88 14.23 -13.03
N VAL A 310 4.14 14.30 -14.13
CA VAL A 310 2.86 15.00 -14.22
C VAL A 310 1.84 14.04 -14.80
N ASP A 311 0.74 13.79 -14.08
CA ASP A 311 -0.35 12.90 -14.49
C ASP A 311 0.13 11.53 -15.00
N ALA A 312 1.04 10.91 -14.26
CA ALA A 312 1.70 9.64 -14.61
C ALA A 312 2.61 9.65 -15.85
N ARG A 313 2.94 10.84 -16.38
CA ARG A 313 3.92 11.03 -17.45
C ARG A 313 5.27 11.52 -16.90
N PHE A 314 6.34 10.80 -17.24
CA PHE A 314 7.71 11.25 -17.01
C PHE A 314 8.09 12.31 -18.04
N THR A 315 8.59 13.47 -17.58
CA THR A 315 8.94 14.56 -18.49
C THR A 315 10.44 14.63 -18.83
N GLY A 316 11.28 13.97 -18.03
CA GLY A 316 12.75 14.06 -18.11
C GLY A 316 13.33 15.39 -17.63
N LYS A 317 12.51 16.37 -17.26
CA LYS A 317 12.97 17.63 -16.65
C LYS A 317 13.33 17.40 -15.20
N LEU A 318 14.38 18.05 -14.70
CA LEU A 318 14.73 17.95 -13.28
C LEU A 318 13.60 18.48 -12.42
N ASN A 319 13.22 17.73 -11.39
CA ASN A 319 12.32 18.20 -10.35
C ASN A 319 13.03 19.27 -9.51
N ASN A 320 12.26 20.14 -8.86
CA ASN A 320 12.83 21.11 -7.93
C ASN A 320 13.56 20.37 -6.79
N PRO A 321 14.87 20.61 -6.57
CA PRO A 321 15.64 19.94 -5.52
C PRO A 321 15.11 20.16 -4.09
N SER A 322 14.29 21.20 -3.87
CA SER A 322 13.63 21.41 -2.57
C SER A 322 12.42 20.51 -2.34
N ASN A 323 11.90 19.85 -3.37
CA ASN A 323 10.77 18.94 -3.25
C ASN A 323 11.24 17.62 -2.61
N PRO A 324 10.59 17.17 -1.52
CA PRO A 324 10.88 15.88 -0.93
C PRO A 324 10.65 14.75 -1.93
N ARG A 325 11.48 13.71 -1.86
CA ARG A 325 11.37 12.52 -2.72
C ARG A 325 11.13 11.25 -1.91
N GLY A 326 11.68 11.19 -0.69
CA GLY A 326 11.44 10.12 0.28
C GLY A 326 11.20 10.68 1.68
N ILE A 327 10.80 9.80 2.61
CA ILE A 327 10.47 10.22 3.99
C ILE A 327 11.68 10.77 4.76
N LYS A 328 12.89 10.46 4.33
CA LYS A 328 14.12 11.05 4.90
C LYS A 328 14.17 12.56 4.69
N ASP A 329 13.64 13.06 3.57
CA ASP A 329 13.73 14.48 3.19
C ASP A 329 12.79 15.38 4.03
N ILE A 330 11.82 14.80 4.74
CA ILE A 330 10.86 15.53 5.58
C ILE A 330 11.17 15.48 7.07
N LEU A 331 12.26 14.82 7.49
CA LEU A 331 12.61 14.69 8.92
C LEU A 331 12.75 16.05 9.61
N ASN A 332 13.36 17.02 8.93
CA ASN A 332 13.55 18.38 9.45
C ASN A 332 12.23 19.15 9.69
N LYS A 333 11.10 18.68 9.14
CA LYS A 333 9.77 19.26 9.39
C LYS A 333 9.24 18.91 10.76
N GLY A 334 9.77 17.86 11.40
CA GLY A 334 9.37 17.44 12.75
C GLY A 334 7.93 16.92 12.87
N LEU A 335 7.24 16.66 11.76
CA LEU A 335 5.86 16.16 11.76
C LEU A 335 5.78 14.63 11.71
N LEU A 336 6.77 13.96 11.11
CA LEU A 336 6.84 12.50 11.04
C LEU A 336 7.00 11.91 12.45
N CYS A 337 6.08 11.03 12.86
CA CYS A 337 6.11 10.34 14.15
C CYS A 337 6.06 8.82 14.04
N GLY A 338 6.06 8.26 12.84
CA GLY A 338 6.04 6.81 12.68
C GLY A 338 6.13 6.34 11.25
N VAL A 339 6.33 5.04 11.13
CA VAL A 339 6.15 4.27 9.90
C VAL A 339 5.10 3.18 10.16
N TYR A 340 4.28 2.94 9.16
CA TYR A 340 3.21 1.97 9.17
C TYR A 340 3.34 1.06 7.95
N THR A 341 3.95 -0.11 8.14
CA THR A 341 4.20 -1.07 7.07
C THR A 341 2.97 -1.94 6.80
N TRP A 342 2.75 -2.29 5.55
CA TRP A 342 1.79 -3.32 5.15
C TRP A 342 2.62 -4.52 4.72
N SER A 343 3.02 -5.35 5.69
CA SER A 343 3.81 -6.57 5.45
C SER A 343 3.08 -7.54 4.53
N ARG A 344 1.74 -7.59 4.66
CA ARG A 344 0.83 -8.40 3.85
C ARG A 344 -0.45 -7.63 3.52
N GLY A 345 -1.00 -7.90 2.33
CA GLY A 345 -2.24 -7.29 1.85
C GLY A 345 -1.99 -6.14 0.87
N GLY A 346 -2.99 -5.26 0.68
CA GLY A 346 -2.89 -4.12 -0.23
C GLY A 346 -3.78 -4.18 -1.46
N GLY A 347 -4.19 -5.37 -1.90
CA GLY A 347 -5.02 -5.57 -3.08
C GLY A 347 -5.97 -6.75 -2.98
N TRP A 348 -6.28 -7.35 -4.12
CA TRP A 348 -7.26 -8.44 -4.24
C TRP A 348 -6.64 -9.68 -4.86
N THR A 349 -7.07 -10.86 -4.46
CA THR A 349 -6.56 -12.11 -5.04
C THR A 349 -5.03 -12.23 -4.98
N GLY A 350 -4.44 -13.01 -5.89
CA GLY A 350 -3.00 -13.24 -5.98
C GLY A 350 -2.19 -12.10 -6.63
N PRO A 351 -0.92 -12.38 -6.99
CA PRO A 351 -0.23 -13.65 -6.76
C PRO A 351 -0.04 -13.92 -5.26
N TYR A 352 -0.31 -15.15 -4.83
CA TYR A 352 -0.07 -15.59 -3.46
C TYR A 352 1.34 -16.16 -3.34
N ILE A 353 2.09 -15.62 -2.39
CA ILE A 353 3.48 -16.03 -2.12
C ILE A 353 3.51 -17.08 -1.01
N THR A 354 4.53 -17.94 -1.04
CA THR A 354 4.83 -18.92 0.02
C THR A 354 6.09 -18.56 0.79
N SER A 355 7.00 -17.76 0.19
CA SER A 355 8.13 -17.15 0.87
C SER A 355 7.89 -15.65 1.02
N GLU A 356 8.13 -15.12 2.21
CA GLU A 356 7.99 -13.69 2.52
C GLU A 356 9.28 -12.90 2.32
N ILE A 357 10.36 -13.48 1.79
CA ILE A 357 11.71 -12.88 1.76
C ILE A 357 11.75 -11.43 1.24
N TRP A 358 10.97 -11.11 0.20
CA TRP A 358 10.92 -9.76 -0.39
C TRP A 358 10.03 -8.79 0.40
N THR A 359 8.89 -9.26 0.90
CA THR A 359 8.02 -8.44 1.76
C THR A 359 8.69 -8.20 3.12
N ASP A 360 9.45 -9.17 3.62
CA ASP A 360 10.27 -9.08 4.82
C ASP A 360 11.38 -8.07 4.66
N LEU A 361 12.12 -8.11 3.54
CA LEU A 361 13.17 -7.14 3.27
C LEU A 361 12.62 -5.70 3.33
N ASN A 362 11.51 -5.44 2.64
CA ASN A 362 10.90 -4.11 2.62
C ASN A 362 10.41 -3.69 4.00
N THR A 363 9.70 -4.58 4.69
CA THR A 363 9.15 -4.34 6.02
C THR A 363 10.25 -4.08 7.06
N TYR A 364 11.29 -4.91 7.06
CA TYR A 364 12.43 -4.80 7.96
C TYR A 364 13.18 -3.49 7.76
N VAL A 365 13.50 -3.14 6.51
CA VAL A 365 14.28 -1.93 6.23
C VAL A 365 13.54 -0.66 6.63
N VAL A 366 12.24 -0.56 6.31
CA VAL A 366 11.43 0.60 6.69
C VAL A 366 11.24 0.68 8.21
N SER A 367 10.91 -0.44 8.88
CA SER A 367 10.68 -0.44 10.33
C SER A 367 11.95 -0.10 11.11
N HIS A 368 13.09 -0.68 10.74
CA HIS A 368 14.37 -0.44 11.43
C HIS A 368 14.93 0.95 11.13
N TRP A 369 14.64 1.52 9.95
CA TRP A 369 14.92 2.93 9.70
C TRP A 369 14.06 3.82 10.60
N GLY A 370 12.79 3.49 10.79
CA GLY A 370 11.92 4.20 11.73
C GLY A 370 12.42 4.13 13.18
N MET A 371 12.98 3.00 13.60
CA MET A 371 13.57 2.83 14.94
C MET A 371 14.83 3.70 15.13
N ASN A 372 15.56 3.99 14.07
CA ASN A 372 16.70 4.91 14.12
C ASN A 372 16.93 5.58 12.75
N THR A 373 16.36 6.77 12.61
CA THR A 373 16.35 7.54 11.35
C THR A 373 17.71 8.10 10.94
N SER A 374 18.73 8.03 11.82
CA SER A 374 20.12 8.39 11.48
C SER A 374 20.83 7.32 10.66
N ARG A 375 20.31 6.09 10.65
CA ARG A 375 20.92 4.96 9.95
C ARG A 375 20.64 5.04 8.46
N SER A 376 21.61 4.65 7.63
CA SER A 376 21.36 4.47 6.21
C SER A 376 20.51 3.24 5.97
N GLU A 377 19.66 3.32 4.94
CA GLU A 377 18.96 2.16 4.40
C GLU A 377 19.93 1.01 4.10
N GLU A 378 21.10 1.34 3.54
CA GLU A 378 22.09 0.34 3.11
C GLU A 378 22.59 -0.50 4.28
N LYS A 379 22.91 0.15 5.40
CA LYS A 379 23.37 -0.57 6.60
C LYS A 379 22.29 -1.53 7.10
N ILE A 380 21.04 -1.10 7.10
CA ILE A 380 19.90 -1.91 7.53
C ILE A 380 19.66 -3.08 6.56
N PHE A 381 19.83 -2.86 5.25
CA PHE A 381 19.77 -3.93 4.25
C PHE A 381 20.79 -5.04 4.56
N TYR A 382 22.04 -4.67 4.83
CA TYR A 382 23.09 -5.66 5.11
C TYR A 382 22.86 -6.41 6.43
N GLU A 383 22.24 -5.77 7.43
CA GLU A 383 21.79 -6.47 8.64
C GLU A 383 20.70 -7.50 8.34
N PHE A 384 19.71 -7.14 7.52
CA PHE A 384 18.71 -8.10 7.04
C PHE A 384 19.35 -9.27 6.30
N ALA A 385 20.28 -9.00 5.38
CA ALA A 385 20.98 -10.03 4.65
C ALA A 385 21.72 -11.00 5.60
N ALA A 386 22.40 -10.46 6.61
CA ALA A 386 23.10 -11.25 7.62
C ALA A 386 22.16 -12.13 8.46
N LEU A 387 20.96 -11.65 8.82
CA LEU A 387 19.93 -12.46 9.50
C LEU A 387 19.49 -13.68 8.69
N HIS A 388 19.60 -13.59 7.36
CA HIS A 388 19.33 -14.68 6.44
C HIS A 388 20.59 -15.47 6.04
N GLY A 389 21.70 -15.31 6.77
CA GLY A 389 22.95 -16.03 6.50
C GLY A 389 23.73 -15.54 5.28
N MET A 390 23.31 -14.44 4.66
CA MET A 390 24.02 -13.82 3.54
C MET A 390 25.04 -12.82 4.10
N THR A 391 26.33 -13.11 3.92
CA THR A 391 27.44 -12.23 4.34
C THR A 391 28.46 -12.08 3.21
N GLY A 392 29.30 -11.05 3.29
CA GLY A 392 30.29 -10.73 2.25
C GLY A 392 29.67 -10.68 0.86
N ILE A 393 30.29 -11.37 -0.10
CA ILE A 393 29.84 -11.40 -1.50
C ILE A 393 28.39 -11.88 -1.69
N GLN A 394 27.86 -12.71 -0.77
CA GLN A 394 26.48 -13.19 -0.86
C GLN A 394 25.49 -12.08 -0.54
N ALA A 395 25.81 -11.24 0.45
CA ALA A 395 25.01 -10.07 0.77
C ALA A 395 25.09 -9.03 -0.36
N ASP A 396 26.26 -8.83 -0.95
CA ASP A 396 26.44 -7.93 -2.10
C ASP A 396 25.60 -8.38 -3.30
N ARG A 397 25.59 -9.68 -3.61
CA ARG A 397 24.75 -10.27 -4.67
C ARG A 397 23.27 -10.07 -4.39
N PHE A 398 22.84 -10.30 -3.15
CA PHE A 398 21.45 -10.05 -2.76
C PHE A 398 21.08 -8.57 -2.89
N ARG A 399 21.99 -7.65 -2.52
CA ARG A 399 21.81 -6.20 -2.73
C ARG A 399 21.74 -5.83 -4.19
N GLN A 400 22.59 -6.41 -5.04
CA GLN A 400 22.56 -6.16 -6.48
C GLN A 400 21.22 -6.56 -7.08
N ILE A 401 20.67 -7.72 -6.72
CA ILE A 401 19.32 -8.13 -7.13
C ILE A 401 18.28 -7.10 -6.68
N ALA A 402 18.30 -6.71 -5.41
CA ALA A 402 17.35 -5.75 -4.84
C ALA A 402 17.42 -4.39 -5.56
N MET A 403 18.62 -3.85 -5.78
CA MET A 403 18.81 -2.56 -6.45
C MET A 403 18.43 -2.61 -7.93
N LEU A 404 18.80 -3.67 -8.66
CA LEU A 404 18.39 -3.85 -10.06
C LEU A 404 16.87 -3.94 -10.19
N SER A 405 16.18 -4.56 -9.23
CA SER A 405 14.72 -4.74 -9.29
C SER A 405 13.95 -3.42 -9.34
N ILE A 406 14.50 -2.32 -8.80
CA ILE A 406 13.81 -1.01 -8.72
C ILE A 406 13.47 -0.49 -10.12
N GLU A 407 14.46 -0.47 -11.02
CA GLU A 407 14.28 -0.01 -12.40
C GLU A 407 13.76 -1.13 -13.32
N ALA A 408 14.13 -2.39 -13.07
CA ALA A 408 13.63 -3.51 -13.86
C ALA A 408 12.10 -3.64 -13.77
N VAL A 409 11.51 -3.44 -12.58
CA VAL A 409 10.06 -3.37 -12.37
C VAL A 409 9.46 -2.17 -13.10
N ARG A 410 10.04 -0.97 -12.91
CA ARG A 410 9.52 0.28 -13.49
C ARG A 410 9.50 0.22 -15.01
N LYS A 411 10.65 -0.07 -15.62
CA LYS A 411 10.79 -0.10 -17.09
C LYS A 411 9.95 -1.20 -17.71
N GLY A 412 9.83 -2.34 -17.04
CA GLY A 412 9.06 -3.47 -17.55
C GLY A 412 7.54 -3.25 -17.56
N GLN A 413 7.01 -2.43 -16.65
CA GLN A 413 5.57 -2.22 -16.49
C GLN A 413 5.10 -0.81 -16.86
N CYS A 414 5.92 0.19 -16.62
CA CYS A 414 5.67 1.61 -16.86
C CYS A 414 6.55 2.13 -18.02
N ASN A 415 6.23 3.32 -18.53
CA ASN A 415 6.84 3.97 -19.69
C ASN A 415 7.54 5.26 -19.27
N SER A 416 8.78 5.47 -19.75
CA SER A 416 9.45 6.78 -19.65
C SER A 416 9.11 7.72 -20.81
N TYR A 417 8.68 7.16 -21.94
CA TYR A 417 8.51 7.91 -23.20
C TYR A 417 7.04 8.16 -23.56
N ALA A 418 6.12 7.74 -22.71
CA ALA A 418 4.68 7.87 -22.92
C ALA A 418 3.97 8.01 -21.58
N ASN A 419 2.67 8.30 -21.63
CA ASN A 419 1.85 8.26 -20.43
C ASN A 419 1.72 6.83 -19.88
N ASN A 420 1.30 6.71 -18.62
CA ASN A 420 1.20 5.43 -17.92
C ASN A 420 -0.23 5.12 -17.47
N GLN A 421 -0.73 3.98 -17.91
CA GLN A 421 -1.92 3.36 -17.32
C GLN A 421 -1.46 2.39 -16.24
N VAL A 422 -1.10 2.93 -15.09
CA VAL A 422 -0.39 2.22 -14.01
C VAL A 422 -1.12 0.97 -13.47
N TRP A 423 -2.42 0.85 -13.70
CA TRP A 423 -3.26 -0.27 -13.25
C TRP A 423 -3.36 -1.46 -14.22
N TRP A 424 -2.74 -1.40 -15.40
CA TRP A 424 -2.93 -2.43 -16.45
C TRP A 424 -2.48 -3.84 -16.04
N SER A 425 -1.61 -3.96 -15.03
CA SER A 425 -1.19 -5.25 -14.46
C SER A 425 -1.42 -5.37 -12.95
N ARG A 426 -2.54 -4.83 -12.47
CA ARG A 426 -2.98 -4.90 -11.07
C ARG A 426 -3.15 -6.36 -10.61
N ASP A 427 -2.74 -6.64 -9.36
CA ASP A 427 -2.85 -7.97 -8.74
C ASP A 427 -2.17 -9.06 -9.59
N GLN A 428 -2.96 -10.00 -10.12
CA GLN A 428 -2.52 -11.12 -10.97
C GLN A 428 -3.08 -11.03 -12.40
N PHE A 429 -3.49 -9.84 -12.85
CA PHE A 429 -4.20 -9.63 -14.12
C PHE A 429 -3.40 -8.82 -15.13
N PHE A 430 -3.83 -8.87 -16.39
CA PHE A 430 -3.31 -8.04 -17.49
C PHE A 430 -4.49 -7.46 -18.32
N SER A 431 -4.94 -6.27 -17.94
CA SER A 431 -6.00 -5.51 -18.60
C SER A 431 -5.41 -4.62 -19.69
N VAL A 432 -5.28 -5.10 -20.92
CA VAL A 432 -4.62 -4.33 -22.00
C VAL A 432 -5.49 -3.22 -22.58
N SER A 433 -6.82 -3.34 -22.51
CA SER A 433 -7.74 -2.32 -23.05
C SER A 433 -7.56 -0.94 -22.45
N VAL A 434 -7.16 -0.86 -21.18
CA VAL A 434 -6.92 0.42 -20.49
C VAL A 434 -5.75 1.19 -21.12
N ASN A 435 -4.84 0.51 -21.83
CA ASN A 435 -3.72 1.14 -22.54
C ASN A 435 -4.09 1.72 -23.92
N LYS A 436 -5.34 1.63 -24.38
CA LYS A 436 -5.73 2.06 -25.74
C LYS A 436 -5.25 3.48 -26.09
N ASP A 437 -5.50 4.45 -25.21
CA ASP A 437 -5.13 5.84 -25.45
C ASP A 437 -3.60 6.03 -25.40
N VAL A 438 -2.91 5.35 -24.47
CA VAL A 438 -1.44 5.35 -24.38
C VAL A 438 -0.81 4.79 -25.65
N ILE A 439 -1.35 3.69 -26.18
CA ILE A 439 -0.90 3.08 -27.43
C ILE A 439 -1.10 4.05 -28.60
N SER A 440 -2.27 4.70 -28.68
CA SER A 440 -2.55 5.70 -29.71
C SER A 440 -1.55 6.85 -29.67
N ASP A 441 -1.26 7.37 -28.48
CA ASP A 441 -0.28 8.44 -28.28
C ASP A 441 1.14 8.00 -28.66
N ILE A 442 1.56 6.79 -28.27
CA ILE A 442 2.87 6.24 -28.63
C ILE A 442 3.07 6.19 -30.15
N LEU A 443 2.07 5.71 -30.89
CA LEU A 443 2.11 5.62 -32.34
C LEU A 443 2.09 7.00 -32.99
N LYS A 444 1.25 7.92 -32.49
CA LYS A 444 1.13 9.29 -32.99
C LYS A 444 2.41 10.11 -32.76
N GLU A 445 3.03 9.98 -31.58
CA GLU A 445 4.27 10.66 -31.23
C GLU A 445 5.52 9.99 -31.84
N ASN A 446 5.35 8.85 -32.53
CA ASN A 446 6.42 8.06 -33.15
C ASN A 446 7.53 7.66 -32.15
N VAL A 447 7.13 7.18 -30.98
CA VAL A 447 8.05 6.76 -29.89
C VAL A 447 7.98 5.26 -29.57
N ALA A 448 7.31 4.46 -30.42
CA ALA A 448 7.14 3.02 -30.23
C ALA A 448 8.48 2.29 -30.00
N ASP A 449 9.49 2.57 -30.82
CA ASP A 449 10.82 1.93 -30.71
C ASP A 449 11.48 2.22 -29.35
N LYS A 450 11.29 3.41 -28.80
CA LYS A 450 11.84 3.77 -27.47
C LYS A 450 11.14 3.03 -26.35
N VAL A 451 9.81 2.88 -26.44
CA VAL A 451 9.03 2.10 -25.47
C VAL A 451 9.41 0.63 -25.53
N LEU A 452 9.52 0.06 -26.73
CA LEU A 452 9.92 -1.34 -26.92
C LEU A 452 11.36 -1.59 -26.46
N ALA A 453 12.30 -0.69 -26.77
CA ALA A 453 13.67 -0.77 -26.28
C ALA A 453 13.74 -0.73 -24.74
N GLU A 454 12.90 0.08 -24.08
CA GLU A 454 12.79 0.11 -22.63
C GLU A 454 12.26 -1.21 -22.05
N LYS A 455 11.30 -1.88 -22.71
CA LYS A 455 10.82 -3.20 -22.27
C LYS A 455 11.89 -4.27 -22.44
N ALA A 456 12.61 -4.24 -23.56
CA ALA A 456 13.74 -5.13 -23.80
C ALA A 456 14.87 -4.92 -22.78
N GLU A 457 15.16 -3.65 -22.42
CA GLU A 457 16.11 -3.31 -21.36
C GLU A 457 15.67 -3.91 -20.02
N ALA A 458 14.40 -3.76 -19.65
CA ALA A 458 13.86 -4.36 -18.44
C ALA A 458 14.03 -5.89 -18.42
N THR A 459 13.71 -6.57 -19.53
CA THR A 459 13.96 -8.02 -19.67
C THR A 459 15.45 -8.36 -19.53
N GLY A 460 16.35 -7.53 -20.06
CA GLY A 460 17.80 -7.66 -19.88
C GLY A 460 18.22 -7.57 -18.40
N MET A 461 17.71 -6.58 -17.67
CA MET A 461 17.94 -6.45 -16.23
C MET A 461 17.42 -7.65 -15.45
N TRP A 462 16.26 -8.20 -15.84
CA TRP A 462 15.72 -9.39 -15.19
C TRP A 462 16.50 -10.67 -15.47
N LYS A 463 17.08 -10.81 -16.67
CA LYS A 463 18.03 -11.89 -16.96
C LYS A 463 19.26 -11.78 -16.05
N GLN A 464 19.79 -10.56 -15.89
CA GLN A 464 20.90 -10.31 -14.97
C GLN A 464 20.54 -10.64 -13.51
N ILE A 465 19.34 -10.24 -13.05
CA ILE A 465 18.84 -10.59 -11.71
C ILE A 465 18.80 -12.12 -11.52
N GLU A 466 18.23 -12.84 -12.50
CA GLU A 466 18.17 -14.31 -12.47
C GLU A 466 19.58 -14.92 -12.42
N ASP A 467 20.51 -14.44 -13.22
CA ASP A 467 21.89 -14.94 -13.26
C ASP A 467 22.65 -14.68 -11.96
N ILE A 468 22.49 -13.50 -11.35
CA ILE A 468 23.06 -13.22 -10.03
C ILE A 468 22.48 -14.19 -8.98
N SER A 469 21.18 -14.47 -9.04
CA SER A 469 20.52 -15.36 -8.07
C SER A 469 21.05 -16.81 -8.11
N LYS A 470 21.43 -17.31 -9.29
CA LYS A 470 22.06 -18.63 -9.46
C LYS A 470 23.38 -18.74 -8.70
N ASN A 471 24.05 -17.61 -8.47
CA ASN A 471 25.32 -17.53 -7.76
C ASN A 471 25.19 -17.26 -6.26
N ILE A 472 23.97 -17.09 -5.74
CA ILE A 472 23.77 -16.98 -4.28
C ILE A 472 23.90 -18.36 -3.64
N THR A 473 24.71 -18.44 -2.59
CA THR A 473 24.92 -19.66 -1.79
C THR A 473 24.93 -19.30 -0.30
N ILE A 474 24.16 -20.02 0.51
CA ILE A 474 24.05 -19.81 1.96
C ILE A 474 24.28 -21.18 2.63
N PRO A 475 25.26 -21.33 3.55
CA PRO A 475 25.47 -22.59 4.26
C PRO A 475 24.21 -23.07 4.98
N GLY A 476 23.72 -24.27 4.66
CA GLY A 476 22.48 -24.83 5.22
C GLY A 476 21.19 -24.08 4.84
N GLY A 477 21.27 -23.10 3.93
CA GLY A 477 20.18 -22.18 3.59
C GLY A 477 19.39 -22.54 2.34
N ASP A 478 19.24 -23.84 2.04
CA ASP A 478 18.69 -24.31 0.75
C ASP A 478 17.32 -23.72 0.43
N SER A 479 16.42 -23.62 1.42
CA SER A 479 15.08 -23.06 1.22
C SER A 479 15.08 -21.57 0.87
N THR A 480 15.93 -20.76 1.51
CA THR A 480 15.99 -19.31 1.26
C THR A 480 16.63 -19.05 -0.09
N VAL A 481 17.70 -19.77 -0.41
CA VAL A 481 18.36 -19.69 -1.73
C VAL A 481 17.41 -20.12 -2.84
N GLU A 482 16.68 -21.23 -2.66
CA GLU A 482 15.68 -21.68 -3.62
C GLU A 482 14.58 -20.63 -3.82
N ALA A 483 14.03 -20.08 -2.74
CA ALA A 483 13.01 -19.03 -2.82
C ALA A 483 13.50 -17.78 -3.56
N ILE A 484 14.75 -17.34 -3.31
CA ILE A 484 15.36 -16.22 -4.04
C ILE A 484 15.49 -16.55 -5.53
N ARG A 485 16.04 -17.72 -5.88
CA ARG A 485 16.24 -18.12 -7.29
C ARG A 485 14.92 -18.23 -8.05
N VAL A 486 13.95 -18.96 -7.48
CA VAL A 486 12.63 -19.18 -8.10
C VAL A 486 11.89 -17.87 -8.29
N SER A 487 11.92 -16.97 -7.30
CA SER A 487 11.28 -15.66 -7.42
C SER A 487 12.00 -14.72 -8.42
N CYS A 488 13.32 -14.84 -8.59
CA CYS A 488 14.05 -14.14 -9.64
C CYS A 488 13.65 -14.64 -11.04
N THR A 489 13.57 -15.96 -11.25
CA THR A 489 13.07 -16.56 -12.50
C THR A 489 11.61 -16.16 -12.77
N TYR A 490 10.77 -16.15 -11.73
CA TYR A 490 9.37 -15.68 -11.82
C TYR A 490 9.29 -14.26 -12.38
N GLY A 491 10.09 -13.33 -11.82
CA GLY A 491 10.18 -11.96 -12.33
C GLY A 491 10.65 -11.91 -13.78
N ARG A 492 11.71 -12.65 -14.13
CA ARG A 492 12.21 -12.73 -15.51
C ARG A 492 11.14 -13.19 -16.50
N ILE A 493 10.34 -14.20 -16.16
CA ILE A 493 9.26 -14.66 -17.03
C ILE A 493 8.17 -13.58 -17.16
N LYS A 494 7.72 -13.01 -16.04
CA LYS A 494 6.69 -11.95 -16.02
C LYS A 494 7.06 -10.79 -16.93
N TYR A 495 8.28 -10.26 -16.80
CA TYR A 495 8.67 -9.07 -17.55
C TYR A 495 9.06 -9.35 -18.99
N ALA A 496 9.54 -10.56 -19.30
CA ALA A 496 9.64 -11.02 -20.68
C ALA A 496 8.25 -11.15 -21.34
N LEU A 497 7.23 -11.57 -20.58
CA LEU A 497 5.84 -11.54 -21.05
C LEU A 497 5.36 -10.11 -21.30
N CYS A 498 5.59 -9.19 -20.35
CA CYS A 498 5.25 -7.77 -20.54
C CYS A 498 5.89 -7.19 -21.80
N GLU A 499 7.14 -7.53 -22.10
CA GLU A 499 7.80 -7.14 -23.36
C GLU A 499 7.03 -7.64 -24.59
N GLN A 500 6.70 -8.94 -24.65
CA GLN A 500 5.93 -9.48 -25.78
C GLN A 500 4.52 -8.87 -25.87
N MET A 501 3.89 -8.58 -24.73
CA MET A 501 2.60 -7.89 -24.68
C MET A 501 2.68 -6.49 -25.28
N TRP A 502 3.72 -5.71 -24.97
CA TRP A 502 3.92 -4.39 -25.56
C TRP A 502 4.20 -4.43 -27.06
N ILE A 503 5.00 -5.40 -27.52
CA ILE A 503 5.21 -5.65 -28.97
C ILE A 503 3.86 -5.89 -29.65
N MET A 504 3.07 -6.83 -29.13
CA MET A 504 1.76 -7.18 -29.69
C MET A 504 0.77 -6.00 -29.64
N MET A 505 0.67 -5.30 -28.52
CA MET A 505 -0.23 -4.15 -28.35
C MET A 505 0.06 -3.03 -29.35
N LEU A 506 1.34 -2.67 -29.54
CA LEU A 506 1.73 -1.59 -30.45
C LEU A 506 1.60 -1.99 -31.91
N GLU A 507 2.01 -3.21 -32.27
CA GLU A 507 1.95 -3.69 -33.66
C GLU A 507 0.51 -3.91 -34.11
N TYR A 508 -0.31 -4.54 -33.27
CA TYR A 508 -1.69 -4.85 -33.59
C TYR A 508 -2.57 -3.59 -33.74
N ALA A 509 -2.19 -2.48 -33.08
CA ALA A 509 -2.91 -1.22 -33.18
C ALA A 509 -2.60 -0.42 -34.47
N LYS A 510 -1.63 -0.84 -35.29
CA LYS A 510 -1.33 -0.19 -36.56
C LYS A 510 -2.43 -0.48 -37.60
N PRO A 511 -2.64 0.40 -38.61
CA PRO A 511 -3.62 0.16 -39.68
C PRO A 511 -3.34 -1.13 -40.46
N ASN A 512 -2.06 -1.46 -40.67
CA ASN A 512 -1.60 -2.66 -41.35
C ASN A 512 -0.58 -3.38 -40.44
N PRO A 513 -1.02 -4.22 -39.49
CA PRO A 513 -0.12 -4.95 -38.59
C PRO A 513 0.77 -5.93 -39.35
N ASP A 514 2.08 -5.93 -39.05
CA ASP A 514 3.06 -6.82 -39.66
C ASP A 514 3.01 -8.21 -39.01
N LYS A 515 2.57 -9.20 -39.80
CA LYS A 515 2.53 -10.61 -39.38
C LYS A 515 3.91 -11.16 -39.00
N ASN A 516 4.99 -10.64 -39.59
CA ASN A 516 6.36 -11.06 -39.29
C ASN A 516 6.84 -10.59 -37.91
N ILE A 517 6.18 -9.58 -37.33
CA ILE A 517 6.42 -9.13 -35.95
C ILE A 517 5.46 -9.86 -35.00
N LEU A 518 4.18 -9.96 -35.36
CA LEU A 518 3.15 -10.57 -34.50
C LEU A 518 3.36 -12.07 -34.29
N ALA A 519 3.69 -12.83 -35.33
CA ALA A 519 3.80 -14.29 -35.21
C ALA A 519 4.93 -14.73 -34.25
N PRO A 520 6.17 -14.19 -34.33
CA PRO A 520 7.20 -14.48 -33.34
C PRO A 520 6.84 -14.03 -31.92
N ALA A 521 6.18 -12.87 -31.76
CA ALA A 521 5.77 -12.38 -30.45
C ALA A 521 4.74 -13.30 -29.76
N VAL A 522 3.74 -13.78 -30.51
CA VAL A 522 2.76 -14.78 -30.03
C VAL A 522 3.45 -16.10 -29.68
N GLN A 523 4.37 -16.58 -30.53
CA GLN A 523 5.12 -17.80 -30.25
C GLN A 523 5.92 -17.67 -28.95
N LYS A 524 6.59 -16.54 -28.75
CA LYS A 524 7.39 -16.30 -27.55
C LYS A 524 6.50 -16.15 -26.30
N TYR A 525 5.36 -15.47 -26.42
CA TYR A 525 4.35 -15.38 -25.39
C TYR A 525 3.88 -16.76 -24.92
N ASP A 526 3.55 -17.67 -25.85
CA ASP A 526 3.11 -19.03 -25.52
C ASP A 526 4.22 -19.86 -24.85
N GLN A 527 5.46 -19.73 -25.32
CA GLN A 527 6.63 -20.37 -24.68
C GLN A 527 6.83 -19.89 -23.24
N LEU A 528 6.72 -18.58 -22.99
CA LEU A 528 6.89 -18.01 -21.65
C LEU A 528 5.79 -18.45 -20.69
N TRP A 529 4.54 -18.57 -21.15
CA TRP A 529 3.47 -19.14 -20.33
C TRP A 529 3.70 -20.62 -20.01
N ALA A 530 4.18 -21.40 -20.97
CA ALA A 530 4.55 -22.79 -20.71
C ALA A 530 5.70 -22.89 -19.69
N GLU A 531 6.71 -22.03 -19.83
CA GLU A 531 7.81 -21.91 -18.88
C GLU A 531 7.32 -21.53 -17.47
N TRP A 532 6.40 -20.57 -17.35
CA TRP A 532 5.88 -20.14 -16.05
C TRP A 532 5.11 -21.27 -15.34
N ARG A 533 4.34 -22.04 -16.10
CA ARG A 533 3.64 -23.24 -15.59
C ARG A 533 4.63 -24.30 -15.13
N ALA A 534 5.72 -24.52 -15.86
CA ALA A 534 6.79 -25.43 -15.45
C ALA A 534 7.53 -24.95 -14.18
N LEU A 535 7.80 -23.64 -14.06
CA LEU A 535 8.37 -23.08 -12.83
C LEU A 535 7.44 -23.32 -11.64
N LYS A 536 6.13 -23.11 -11.82
CA LYS A 536 5.13 -23.31 -10.76
C LYS A 536 5.10 -24.73 -10.21
N THR A 537 5.30 -25.73 -11.06
CA THR A 537 5.35 -27.14 -10.66
C THR A 537 6.72 -27.55 -10.11
N SER A 538 7.80 -26.85 -10.48
CA SER A 538 9.17 -27.18 -10.06
C SER A 538 9.49 -26.85 -8.60
N SER A 539 8.79 -25.89 -7.97
CA SER A 539 9.08 -25.45 -6.62
C SER A 539 7.86 -24.95 -5.87
N LYS A 540 7.75 -25.30 -4.59
CA LYS A 540 6.75 -24.75 -3.66
C LYS A 540 6.94 -23.25 -3.41
N TYR A 541 8.13 -22.71 -3.66
CA TYR A 541 8.43 -21.29 -3.48
C TYR A 541 7.98 -20.42 -4.65
N CYS A 542 7.53 -21.03 -5.76
CA CYS A 542 6.89 -20.30 -6.83
C CYS A 542 5.50 -19.83 -6.38
N ALA A 543 5.31 -18.51 -6.37
CA ALA A 543 4.02 -17.88 -6.13
C ALA A 543 2.95 -18.36 -7.14
N THR A 544 1.67 -18.13 -6.85
CA THR A 544 0.63 -18.38 -7.87
C THR A 544 0.86 -17.51 -9.10
N LEU A 545 0.41 -18.01 -10.25
CA LEU A 545 0.66 -17.37 -11.53
C LEU A 545 -0.29 -16.20 -11.76
N TYR A 546 0.16 -15.24 -12.56
CA TYR A 546 -0.72 -14.31 -13.24
C TYR A 546 -1.68 -15.06 -14.17
N THR A 547 -2.76 -14.41 -14.56
CA THR A 547 -3.72 -14.87 -15.56
C THR A 547 -3.59 -14.01 -16.82
N ASP A 548 -4.05 -14.53 -17.95
CA ASP A 548 -4.21 -13.75 -19.19
C ASP A 548 -5.52 -12.94 -19.22
N MET A 549 -6.20 -12.83 -18.08
CA MET A 549 -7.48 -12.13 -17.92
C MET A 549 -7.27 -10.69 -17.47
N GLY A 550 -8.27 -9.85 -17.71
CA GLY A 550 -8.39 -8.53 -17.13
C GLY A 550 -8.78 -8.60 -15.65
N PHE A 551 -8.69 -7.47 -14.97
CA PHE A 551 -9.03 -7.31 -13.56
C PHE A 551 -10.40 -7.95 -13.24
N LEU A 552 -10.49 -8.63 -12.09
CA LEU A 552 -11.68 -9.41 -11.68
C LEU A 552 -12.05 -10.56 -12.63
N ASN A 553 -11.06 -11.16 -13.30
CA ASN A 553 -11.23 -12.27 -14.25
C ASN A 553 -12.09 -11.91 -15.48
N GLU A 554 -12.06 -10.66 -15.92
CA GLU A 554 -12.77 -10.23 -17.12
C GLU A 554 -12.06 -10.69 -18.38
N ARG A 555 -12.78 -11.33 -19.33
CA ARG A 555 -12.19 -11.66 -20.64
C ARG A 555 -12.11 -10.43 -21.54
N GLY A 556 -13.15 -9.59 -21.52
CA GLY A 556 -13.21 -8.39 -22.33
C GLY A 556 -12.09 -7.42 -21.95
N GLY A 557 -11.32 -6.98 -22.94
CA GLY A 557 -10.18 -6.07 -22.76
C GLY A 557 -8.94 -6.70 -22.13
N SER A 558 -8.89 -8.03 -22.00
CA SER A 558 -7.74 -8.77 -21.47
C SER A 558 -6.65 -9.00 -22.52
N ILE A 559 -5.42 -9.28 -22.06
CA ILE A 559 -4.34 -9.70 -22.97
C ILE A 559 -4.71 -10.99 -23.72
N GLY A 560 -5.36 -11.95 -23.06
CA GLY A 560 -5.72 -13.21 -23.67
C GLY A 560 -6.70 -13.05 -24.83
N GLU A 561 -7.71 -12.18 -24.68
CA GLU A 561 -8.64 -11.85 -25.76
C GLU A 561 -7.90 -11.24 -26.96
N MET A 562 -6.98 -10.30 -26.70
CA MET A 562 -6.18 -9.67 -27.75
C MET A 562 -5.31 -10.69 -28.48
N VAL A 563 -4.63 -11.60 -27.77
CA VAL A 563 -3.79 -12.64 -28.38
C VAL A 563 -4.62 -13.57 -29.26
N ASP A 564 -5.83 -13.94 -28.85
CA ASP A 564 -6.73 -14.74 -29.69
C ASP A 564 -7.19 -14.01 -30.96
N ALA A 565 -7.38 -12.69 -30.88
CA ALA A 565 -7.67 -11.87 -32.05
C ALA A 565 -6.46 -11.79 -33.00
N ILE A 566 -5.26 -11.58 -32.46
CA ILE A 566 -4.00 -11.58 -33.24
C ILE A 566 -3.81 -12.93 -33.96
N ARG A 567 -4.08 -14.06 -33.28
CA ARG A 567 -4.00 -15.40 -33.88
C ARG A 567 -4.86 -15.58 -35.13
N LYS A 568 -5.99 -14.86 -35.24
CA LYS A 568 -6.83 -14.88 -36.44
C LYS A 568 -6.24 -14.04 -37.58
N VAL A 569 -5.49 -12.99 -37.25
CA VAL A 569 -4.83 -12.11 -38.23
C VAL A 569 -3.56 -12.74 -38.79
N ILE A 570 -2.80 -13.49 -37.98
CA ILE A 570 -1.56 -14.14 -38.45
C ILE A 570 -1.80 -15.40 -39.29
N ARG A 571 -2.96 -16.05 -39.14
CA ARG A 571 -3.44 -17.08 -40.07
C ARG A 571 -3.70 -16.46 -41.45
#